data_AF-A0A832UJH8-F1
#
_entry.id   AF-A0A832UJH8-F1
#
_cell.length_a   1.000
_cell.length_b   1.000
_cell.length_c   1.000
_cell.angle_alpha   90.00
_cell.angle_beta   90.00
_cell.angle_gamma   90.00
#
_symmetry.space_group_name_H-M   'P 1'
#
loop_
_entity.id
_entity.type
_entity.pdbx_description
1 polymer ?
#
loop_
_entity_poly.entity_id
_entity_poly.type
_entity_poly.pdbx_seq_one_letter_code
_entity_poly.pdbx_strand_id
1 'polypeptide(L)'
;MQVKVNDVEMDVDAGSTVEDVIKLSNAPYIEGSAIALIEGRQELESHVNKYKITTTQGSIIIELVEDAEILTDFWKNNYKEFIGTAIRWTTSHEVAMGSIVSNLEPTEEEYLYNRWDVIISLSGFSNEATHIIFSKAKHKAVYGVPDHNKGVLATVVGGKRNISKLKNTDEVINIEPIIERKSVINSASVTDFSTQLKEGNELYTYIEVEANPEAPMSFEHFLKIIEHGTFKVDYESETFIGNNHLKGLEKDSEIIEKRKRGAVTLRNQGNGVGRVYIYREDRVSVPTHNIIGYVTKGIQVLDIVNQDEKVTVLTNPQKISTVALTQKEADEYLSNLGIEHERDGVTDDDAVIVAQEPNYTLQISKSNAIKTLGVPPQEFVEIELYEDESPSSVWYFRKITGLLDGDVGHLRVDMAIKEMDILMFNAVKKEAKGLIPEKTPKDVVHAWDICISNMACKHIGNIGIRFVDNKEFGPTGEAFGSTNIIGKVVSGFDNLKAFKEGDTVYVKEK
;
A
#
# COMPACT_ATOMS: atom_id res chain seq x y z
N MET A 1 2.73 -15.36 -28.44
CA MET A 1 3.19 -13.99 -28.17
C MET A 1 3.79 -13.98 -26.78
N GLN A 2 4.88 -13.26 -26.57
CA GLN A 2 5.52 -13.16 -25.26
C GLN A 2 4.85 -12.03 -24.46
N VAL A 3 4.43 -12.33 -23.24
CA VAL A 3 3.91 -11.34 -22.28
C VAL A 3 4.57 -11.54 -20.93
N LYS A 4 4.44 -10.56 -20.04
CA LYS A 4 4.96 -10.62 -18.67
C LYS A 4 3.80 -10.54 -17.69
N VAL A 5 3.75 -11.44 -16.70
CA VAL A 5 2.77 -11.37 -15.61
C VAL A 5 3.51 -11.27 -14.28
N ASN A 6 3.33 -10.18 -13.54
CA ASN A 6 4.02 -9.93 -12.26
C ASN A 6 5.53 -10.20 -12.33
N ASP A 7 6.15 -9.68 -13.39
CA ASP A 7 7.56 -9.84 -13.74
C ASP A 7 8.01 -11.24 -14.24
N VAL A 8 7.08 -12.16 -14.44
CA VAL A 8 7.36 -13.50 -15.00
C VAL A 8 7.01 -13.53 -16.49
N GLU A 9 7.99 -13.84 -17.34
CA GLU A 9 7.77 -14.02 -18.78
C GLU A 9 6.99 -15.30 -19.07
N MET A 10 6.05 -15.22 -20.02
CA MET A 10 5.26 -16.37 -20.46
C MET A 10 4.85 -16.27 -21.92
N ASP A 11 4.75 -17.43 -22.57
CA ASP A 11 4.21 -17.58 -23.92
C ASP A 11 2.70 -17.82 -23.86
N VAL A 12 1.94 -16.99 -24.58
CA VAL A 12 0.48 -17.09 -24.67
C VAL A 12 0.03 -17.08 -26.13
N ASP A 13 -1.16 -17.60 -26.39
CA ASP A 13 -1.73 -17.63 -27.73
C ASP A 13 -2.03 -16.19 -28.22
N ALA A 14 -1.91 -15.96 -29.53
CA ALA A 14 -2.22 -14.65 -30.08
C ALA A 14 -3.71 -14.33 -29.90
N GLY A 15 -4.01 -13.13 -29.38
CA GLY A 15 -5.38 -12.71 -29.08
C GLY A 15 -5.90 -13.18 -27.71
N SER A 16 -5.06 -13.81 -26.87
CA SER A 16 -5.39 -14.06 -25.47
C SER A 16 -5.75 -12.76 -24.76
N THR A 17 -6.77 -12.85 -23.91
CA THR A 17 -7.25 -11.74 -23.10
C THR A 17 -6.53 -11.66 -21.75
N VAL A 18 -6.73 -10.55 -21.03
CA VAL A 18 -6.29 -10.43 -19.64
C VAL A 18 -6.82 -11.60 -18.80
N GLU A 19 -8.09 -11.99 -18.98
CA GLU A 19 -8.67 -13.12 -18.25
C GLU A 19 -7.97 -14.45 -18.53
N ASP A 20 -7.68 -14.74 -19.80
CA ASP A 20 -7.01 -15.98 -20.21
C ASP A 20 -5.62 -16.08 -19.58
N VAL A 21 -4.89 -14.97 -19.55
CA VAL A 21 -3.52 -14.92 -19.03
C VAL A 21 -3.48 -15.01 -17.51
N ILE A 22 -4.43 -14.40 -16.79
CA ILE A 22 -4.55 -14.58 -15.33
C ILE A 22 -4.80 -16.06 -15.01
N LYS A 23 -5.71 -16.72 -15.72
CA LYS A 23 -6.01 -18.16 -15.53
C LYS A 23 -4.80 -19.04 -15.86
N LEU A 24 -4.10 -18.75 -16.94
CA LEU A 24 -2.94 -19.55 -17.38
C LEU A 24 -1.74 -19.39 -16.45
N SER A 25 -1.48 -18.18 -15.99
CA SER A 25 -0.35 -17.89 -15.08
C SER A 25 -0.60 -18.35 -13.64
N ASN A 26 -1.86 -18.60 -13.27
CA ASN A 26 -2.28 -18.81 -11.88
C ASN A 26 -1.82 -17.65 -10.98
N ALA A 27 -1.74 -16.43 -11.54
CA ALA A 27 -1.34 -15.24 -10.81
C ALA A 27 -2.41 -14.87 -9.78
N PRO A 28 -2.02 -14.59 -8.52
CA PRO A 28 -2.97 -14.20 -7.48
C PRO A 28 -3.79 -12.97 -7.87
N TYR A 29 -5.11 -13.13 -7.80
CA TYR A 29 -6.07 -12.08 -8.10
C TYR A 29 -7.34 -12.28 -7.28
N ILE A 30 -7.84 -11.21 -6.66
CA ILE A 30 -9.12 -11.17 -5.96
C ILE A 30 -10.09 -10.30 -6.76
N GLU A 31 -11.30 -10.82 -6.98
CA GLU A 31 -12.31 -10.17 -7.81
C GLU A 31 -12.57 -8.71 -7.38
N GLY A 32 -12.58 -7.81 -8.37
CA GLY A 32 -12.75 -6.37 -8.16
C GLY A 32 -11.48 -5.66 -7.68
N SER A 33 -10.32 -6.33 -7.63
CA SER A 33 -9.04 -5.66 -7.45
C SER A 33 -8.58 -4.96 -8.73
N ALA A 34 -7.88 -3.85 -8.55
CA ALA A 34 -7.17 -3.15 -9.60
C ALA A 34 -6.06 -4.04 -10.17
N ILE A 35 -5.96 -4.04 -11.50
CA ILE A 35 -4.94 -4.71 -12.29
C ILE A 35 -4.27 -3.64 -13.17
N ALA A 36 -2.96 -3.73 -13.37
CA ALA A 36 -2.22 -2.83 -14.25
C ALA A 36 -1.80 -3.57 -15.50
N LEU A 37 -2.29 -3.11 -16.66
CA LEU A 37 -1.82 -3.54 -17.96
C LEU A 37 -0.95 -2.42 -18.53
N ILE A 38 0.35 -2.68 -18.64
CA ILE A 38 1.30 -1.79 -19.28
C ILE A 38 1.54 -2.29 -20.69
N GLU A 39 1.29 -1.42 -21.65
CA GLU A 39 1.60 -1.70 -23.05
C GLU A 39 3.10 -1.93 -23.25
N GLY A 40 3.46 -2.65 -24.32
CA GLY A 40 4.83 -3.09 -24.52
C GLY A 40 5.83 -1.95 -24.47
N ARG A 41 7.08 -2.24 -24.07
CA ARG A 41 8.12 -1.23 -23.79
C ARG A 41 8.28 -0.15 -24.87
N GLN A 42 8.06 -0.47 -26.14
CA GLN A 42 8.07 0.52 -27.23
C GLN A 42 6.94 1.56 -27.13
N GLU A 43 5.73 1.11 -26.79
CA GLU A 43 4.55 1.96 -26.59
C GLU A 43 4.67 2.75 -25.28
N LEU A 44 5.28 2.18 -24.23
CA LEU A 44 5.63 2.93 -23.02
C LEU A 44 6.68 4.03 -23.29
N GLU A 45 7.75 3.70 -24.04
CA GLU A 45 8.81 4.65 -24.42
C GLU A 45 8.27 5.82 -25.26
N SER A 46 7.22 5.60 -26.07
CA SER A 46 6.59 6.67 -26.86
C SER A 46 5.94 7.75 -25.98
N HIS A 47 5.50 7.40 -24.77
CA HIS A 47 4.91 8.32 -23.80
C HIS A 47 5.93 8.95 -22.84
N VAL A 48 7.23 8.65 -23.00
CA VAL A 48 8.30 9.21 -22.14
C VAL A 48 8.79 10.55 -22.67
N ASN A 49 8.77 11.55 -21.80
CA ASN A 49 9.24 12.91 -22.11
C ASN A 49 10.57 13.26 -21.43
N LYS A 50 11.11 12.42 -20.53
CA LYS A 50 12.38 12.68 -19.85
C LYS A 50 13.42 11.64 -20.19
N TYR A 51 14.65 12.09 -20.41
CA TYR A 51 15.77 11.22 -20.76
C TYR A 51 16.97 11.55 -19.89
N LYS A 52 17.63 10.50 -19.39
CA LYS A 52 18.90 10.59 -18.68
C LYS A 52 20.04 10.26 -19.63
N ILE A 53 20.87 11.25 -19.90
CA ILE A 53 22.08 11.14 -20.70
C ILE A 53 23.26 10.99 -19.74
N THR A 54 23.92 9.84 -19.76
CA THR A 54 25.11 9.58 -18.94
C THR A 54 26.36 9.81 -19.77
N THR A 55 27.23 10.69 -19.28
CA THR A 55 28.52 11.01 -19.89
C THR A 55 29.66 10.67 -18.93
N THR A 56 30.90 10.76 -19.39
CA THR A 56 32.11 10.64 -18.55
C THR A 56 32.16 11.67 -17.40
N GLN A 57 31.41 12.78 -17.49
CA GLN A 57 31.34 13.82 -16.46
C GLN A 57 30.10 13.71 -15.55
N GLY A 58 29.32 12.64 -15.70
CA GLY A 58 28.11 12.37 -14.94
C GLY A 58 26.83 12.47 -15.77
N SER A 59 25.68 12.35 -15.08
CA SER A 59 24.37 12.32 -15.74
C SER A 59 23.76 13.71 -15.94
N ILE A 60 23.04 13.87 -17.03
CA ILE A 60 22.26 15.04 -17.44
C ILE A 60 20.83 14.56 -17.67
N ILE A 61 19.84 15.35 -17.26
CA ILE A 61 18.43 15.03 -17.49
C ILE A 61 17.85 16.11 -18.38
N ILE A 62 17.26 15.68 -19.49
CA ILE A 62 16.51 16.53 -20.41
C ILE A 62 15.02 16.20 -20.34
N GLU A 63 14.19 17.20 -20.57
CA GLU A 63 12.74 17.07 -20.71
C GLU A 63 12.33 17.61 -22.08
N LEU A 64 11.70 16.76 -22.89
CA LEU A 64 11.20 17.07 -24.22
C LEU A 64 10.13 18.17 -24.12
N VAL A 65 10.12 19.11 -25.08
CA VAL A 65 9.10 20.17 -25.13
C VAL A 65 7.83 19.65 -25.80
N GLU A 66 6.67 20.11 -25.35
CA GLU A 66 5.37 19.63 -25.87
C GLU A 66 5.12 20.09 -27.32
N ASP A 67 5.49 21.33 -27.66
CA ASP A 67 5.20 21.95 -28.96
C ASP A 67 6.26 21.69 -30.04
N ALA A 68 6.87 20.49 -30.07
CA ALA A 68 7.92 20.15 -31.04
C ALA A 68 7.87 18.71 -31.57
N GLU A 69 6.68 18.23 -31.92
CA GLU A 69 6.40 16.84 -32.31
C GLU A 69 7.44 16.23 -33.28
N ILE A 70 7.77 16.91 -34.38
CA ILE A 70 8.78 16.43 -35.35
C ILE A 70 10.15 16.19 -34.69
N LEU A 71 10.58 17.09 -33.81
CA LEU A 71 11.89 17.01 -33.16
C LEU A 71 11.90 16.01 -32.01
N THR A 72 10.80 15.93 -31.25
CA THR A 72 10.66 15.00 -30.14
C THR A 72 10.52 13.57 -30.65
N ASP A 73 9.81 13.34 -31.75
CA ASP A 73 9.73 12.05 -32.43
C ASP A 73 11.08 11.64 -33.03
N PHE A 74 11.80 12.58 -33.65
CA PHE A 74 13.17 12.32 -34.09
C PHE A 74 14.03 11.85 -32.91
N TRP A 75 13.99 12.53 -31.78
CA TRP A 75 14.76 12.13 -30.60
C TRP A 75 14.34 10.75 -30.08
N LYS A 76 13.03 10.51 -29.88
CA LYS A 76 12.49 9.22 -29.39
C LYS A 76 12.92 8.04 -30.27
N ASN A 77 12.98 8.25 -31.58
CA ASN A 77 13.38 7.20 -32.53
C ASN A 77 14.89 7.00 -32.63
N ASN A 78 15.71 8.03 -32.37
CA ASN A 78 17.14 8.02 -32.70
C ASN A 78 18.09 8.20 -31.49
N TYR A 79 17.60 8.40 -30.27
CA TYR A 79 18.46 8.70 -29.12
C TYR A 79 19.54 7.62 -28.87
N LYS A 80 19.24 6.35 -29.19
CA LYS A 80 20.18 5.22 -29.05
C LYS A 80 21.41 5.38 -29.96
N GLU A 81 21.28 6.03 -31.10
CA GLU A 81 22.40 6.25 -32.04
C GLU A 81 23.42 7.26 -31.51
N PHE A 82 23.03 8.11 -30.54
CA PHE A 82 23.96 9.01 -29.88
C PHE A 82 24.82 8.31 -28.81
N ILE A 83 24.52 7.07 -28.43
CA ILE A 83 25.33 6.30 -27.48
C ILE A 83 26.69 5.97 -28.10
N GLY A 84 27.76 6.26 -27.38
CA GLY A 84 29.14 6.13 -27.87
C GLY A 84 29.62 7.30 -28.73
N THR A 85 28.78 8.32 -28.97
CA THR A 85 29.23 9.51 -29.70
C THR A 85 30.06 10.44 -28.81
N ALA A 86 31.01 11.13 -29.43
CA ALA A 86 31.88 12.08 -28.76
C ALA A 86 31.19 13.43 -28.52
N ILE A 87 31.66 14.17 -27.52
CA ILE A 87 31.44 15.61 -27.46
C ILE A 87 32.30 16.26 -28.55
N ARG A 88 31.68 16.92 -29.52
CA ARG A 88 32.36 17.44 -30.71
C ARG A 88 33.00 18.78 -30.47
N TRP A 89 32.28 19.68 -29.81
CA TRP A 89 32.82 20.97 -29.40
C TRP A 89 32.19 21.49 -28.12
N THR A 90 32.96 22.37 -27.46
CA THR A 90 32.54 23.08 -26.27
C THR A 90 32.99 24.54 -26.41
N THR A 91 32.06 25.49 -26.27
CA THR A 91 32.35 26.94 -26.24
C THR A 91 31.96 27.54 -24.89
N SER A 92 32.00 28.86 -24.72
CA SER A 92 31.38 29.50 -23.54
C SER A 92 29.85 29.43 -23.57
N HIS A 93 29.25 29.34 -24.77
CA HIS A 93 27.80 29.43 -24.98
C HIS A 93 27.14 28.06 -25.09
N GLU A 94 27.85 27.02 -25.52
CA GLU A 94 27.25 25.71 -25.80
C GLU A 94 28.20 24.52 -25.62
N VAL A 95 27.63 23.32 -25.71
CA VAL A 95 28.31 22.03 -25.84
C VAL A 95 27.55 21.22 -26.87
N ALA A 96 28.22 20.54 -27.79
CA ALA A 96 27.56 19.69 -28.79
C ALA A 96 28.03 18.25 -28.71
N MET A 97 27.08 17.32 -28.77
CA MET A 97 27.33 15.87 -28.87
C MET A 97 26.86 15.32 -30.23
N GLY A 98 27.46 14.21 -30.67
CA GLY A 98 27.14 13.55 -31.94
C GLY A 98 28.39 13.36 -32.82
N SER A 99 28.29 13.33 -34.15
CA SER A 99 27.08 13.37 -34.97
C SER A 99 26.49 12.01 -35.28
N ILE A 100 25.24 12.02 -35.70
CA ILE A 100 24.56 10.92 -36.42
C ILE A 100 24.05 11.43 -37.78
N VAL A 101 23.62 10.51 -38.63
CA VAL A 101 22.93 10.84 -39.89
C VAL A 101 21.42 10.98 -39.59
N SER A 102 20.76 11.99 -40.14
CA SER A 102 19.31 12.17 -40.00
C SER A 102 18.61 12.35 -41.35
N ASN A 103 17.28 12.36 -41.31
CA ASN A 103 16.39 12.69 -42.43
C ASN A 103 15.81 14.11 -42.33
N LEU A 104 16.33 14.94 -41.43
CA LEU A 104 15.86 16.31 -41.23
C LEU A 104 16.48 17.25 -42.27
N GLU A 105 15.81 18.36 -42.55
CA GLU A 105 16.29 19.39 -43.49
C GLU A 105 16.71 20.65 -42.74
N PRO A 106 17.90 21.22 -42.98
CA PRO A 106 18.37 22.42 -42.29
C PRO A 106 17.81 23.71 -42.88
N THR A 107 17.68 24.72 -42.02
CA THR A 107 17.45 26.12 -42.39
C THR A 107 18.69 26.97 -42.15
N GLU A 108 18.80 28.10 -42.84
CA GLU A 108 19.89 29.08 -42.66
C GLU A 108 19.52 30.22 -41.69
N GLU A 109 18.43 30.07 -40.94
CA GLU A 109 17.91 31.13 -40.08
C GLU A 109 18.73 31.32 -38.79
N GLU A 110 18.87 32.59 -38.37
CA GLU A 110 19.45 32.95 -37.07
C GLU A 110 18.36 32.99 -36.00
N TYR A 111 18.57 32.26 -34.92
CA TYR A 111 17.64 32.22 -33.81
C TYR A 111 18.27 32.66 -32.49
N LEU A 112 17.42 33.11 -31.57
CA LEU A 112 17.77 33.40 -30.19
C LEU A 112 17.49 32.17 -29.33
N TYR A 113 18.55 31.60 -28.76
CA TYR A 113 18.49 30.46 -27.86
C TYR A 113 18.60 30.91 -26.41
N ASN A 114 17.79 30.31 -25.55
CA ASN A 114 17.87 30.52 -24.12
C ASN A 114 18.89 29.55 -23.51
N ARG A 115 19.29 29.90 -22.29
CA ARG A 115 20.13 29.02 -21.48
C ARG A 115 19.33 27.74 -21.16
N TRP A 116 19.96 26.59 -21.39
CA TRP A 116 19.44 25.24 -21.18
C TRP A 116 18.49 24.71 -22.24
N ASP A 117 18.34 25.42 -23.36
CA ASP A 117 17.75 24.83 -24.57
C ASP A 117 18.62 23.67 -25.05
N VAL A 118 17.97 22.59 -25.49
CA VAL A 118 18.57 21.43 -26.13
C VAL A 118 18.12 21.44 -27.59
N ILE A 119 19.08 21.54 -28.51
CA ILE A 119 18.82 21.92 -29.90
C ILE A 119 19.34 20.83 -30.83
N ILE A 120 18.55 20.44 -31.84
CA ILE A 120 19.00 19.62 -32.97
C ILE A 120 19.67 20.53 -33.98
N SER A 121 20.94 20.25 -34.30
CA SER A 121 21.73 21.01 -35.27
C SER A 121 22.22 20.11 -36.39
N LEU A 122 21.95 20.48 -37.64
CA LEU A 122 22.53 19.85 -38.82
C LEU A 122 23.73 20.70 -39.26
N SER A 123 24.86 20.43 -38.63
CA SER A 123 26.07 21.22 -38.79
C SER A 123 26.59 21.16 -40.23
N GLY A 124 26.99 22.31 -40.77
CA GLY A 124 27.38 22.42 -42.18
C GLY A 124 26.21 22.34 -43.16
N PHE A 125 24.97 22.53 -42.68
CA PHE A 125 23.74 22.45 -43.49
C PHE A 125 23.60 21.11 -44.21
N SER A 126 24.03 20.04 -43.54
CA SER A 126 23.96 18.65 -44.05
C SER A 126 23.32 17.74 -43.01
N ASN A 127 22.43 16.87 -43.48
CA ASN A 127 21.80 15.84 -42.67
C ASN A 127 22.76 14.69 -42.30
N GLU A 128 23.95 14.62 -42.92
CA GLU A 128 25.01 13.69 -42.57
C GLU A 128 25.68 14.02 -41.22
N ALA A 129 25.46 15.22 -40.67
CA ALA A 129 26.13 15.73 -39.48
C ALA A 129 25.14 16.33 -38.45
N THR A 130 24.24 15.49 -37.94
CA THR A 130 23.23 15.88 -36.94
C THR A 130 23.78 15.77 -35.53
N HIS A 131 23.74 16.88 -34.79
CA HIS A 131 24.26 17.05 -33.44
C HIS A 131 23.16 17.50 -32.48
N ILE A 132 23.43 17.31 -31.19
CA ILE A 132 22.58 17.81 -30.11
C ILE A 132 23.39 18.82 -29.33
N ILE A 133 22.92 20.07 -29.34
CA ILE A 133 23.57 21.21 -28.70
C ILE A 133 22.86 21.50 -27.38
N PHE A 134 23.64 21.55 -26.30
CA PHE A 134 23.21 22.05 -25.00
C PHE A 134 23.63 23.51 -24.85
N SER A 135 22.66 24.42 -24.85
CA SER A 135 22.91 25.83 -24.61
C SER A 135 23.26 26.10 -23.14
N LYS A 136 24.40 26.75 -22.88
CA LYS A 136 24.90 27.13 -21.55
C LYS A 136 24.61 28.57 -21.17
N ALA A 137 24.31 29.42 -22.16
CA ALA A 137 24.01 30.83 -21.98
C ALA A 137 23.07 31.32 -23.08
N LYS A 138 22.35 32.42 -22.85
CA LYS A 138 21.53 33.03 -23.89
C LYS A 138 22.42 33.60 -25.00
N HIS A 139 22.15 33.27 -26.25
CA HIS A 139 22.96 33.70 -27.39
C HIS A 139 22.14 33.64 -28.70
N LYS A 140 22.67 34.27 -29.75
CA LYS A 140 22.17 34.12 -31.11
C LYS A 140 23.14 33.28 -31.92
N ALA A 141 22.62 32.38 -32.75
CA ALA A 141 23.43 31.54 -33.62
C ALA A 141 22.62 31.01 -34.81
N VAL A 142 23.35 30.66 -35.87
CA VAL A 142 22.86 29.87 -37.01
C VAL A 142 23.41 28.46 -36.84
N TYR A 143 22.53 27.48 -36.57
CA TYR A 143 22.94 26.10 -36.28
C TYR A 143 22.51 25.09 -37.34
N GLY A 144 21.93 25.52 -38.47
CA GLY A 144 21.40 24.59 -39.47
C GLY A 144 20.27 23.75 -38.88
N VAL A 145 19.28 24.39 -38.24
CA VAL A 145 18.21 23.67 -37.52
C VAL A 145 17.04 23.36 -38.45
N PRO A 146 16.23 22.33 -38.18
CA PRO A 146 14.98 22.12 -38.89
C PRO A 146 14.03 23.31 -38.78
N ASP A 147 13.16 23.49 -39.78
CA ASP A 147 12.11 24.53 -39.78
C ASP A 147 10.95 24.19 -38.83
N HIS A 148 11.30 23.91 -37.57
CA HIS A 148 10.36 23.58 -36.52
C HIS A 148 10.94 23.99 -35.18
N ASN A 149 10.19 24.75 -34.38
CA ASN A 149 10.56 25.20 -33.03
C ASN A 149 12.01 25.71 -32.88
N LYS A 150 12.58 26.29 -33.95
CA LYS A 150 13.98 26.76 -34.00
C LYS A 150 14.99 25.64 -33.66
N GLY A 151 14.66 24.38 -33.92
CA GLY A 151 15.46 23.21 -33.56
C GLY A 151 15.44 22.82 -32.08
N VAL A 152 14.74 23.54 -31.20
CA VAL A 152 14.71 23.22 -29.77
C VAL A 152 13.80 22.01 -29.54
N LEU A 153 14.40 20.90 -29.09
CA LEU A 153 13.69 19.63 -28.84
C LEU A 153 13.37 19.41 -27.36
N ALA A 154 14.17 20.00 -26.46
CA ALA A 154 14.09 19.74 -25.03
C ALA A 154 14.71 20.88 -24.22
N THR A 155 14.54 20.78 -22.90
CA THR A 155 15.20 21.64 -21.91
C THR A 155 15.98 20.80 -20.90
N VAL A 156 17.13 21.29 -20.45
CA VAL A 156 17.89 20.64 -19.37
C VAL A 156 17.23 20.90 -18.01
N VAL A 157 16.76 19.82 -17.36
CA VAL A 157 16.11 19.87 -16.05
C VAL A 157 16.99 19.33 -14.92
N GLY A 158 18.01 18.52 -15.24
CA GLY A 158 18.97 17.97 -14.27
C GLY A 158 20.40 17.93 -14.79
N GLY A 159 21.38 17.87 -13.88
CA GLY A 159 22.79 17.72 -14.28
C GLY A 159 23.45 18.94 -14.93
N LYS A 160 22.86 20.14 -14.79
CA LYS A 160 23.38 21.41 -15.37
C LYS A 160 24.87 21.67 -15.09
N ARG A 161 25.37 21.29 -13.90
CA ARG A 161 26.79 21.42 -13.54
C ARG A 161 27.70 20.49 -14.35
N ASN A 162 27.20 19.32 -14.75
CA ASN A 162 27.96 18.33 -15.52
C ASN A 162 28.16 18.81 -16.96
N ILE A 163 27.15 19.45 -17.56
CA ILE A 163 27.25 20.08 -18.90
C ILE A 163 28.42 21.08 -18.94
N SER A 164 28.56 21.92 -17.90
CA SER A 164 29.63 22.90 -17.84
C SER A 164 31.05 22.31 -17.78
N LYS A 165 31.19 21.01 -17.49
CA LYS A 165 32.47 20.31 -17.40
C LYS A 165 32.84 19.54 -18.67
N LEU A 166 31.89 19.34 -19.58
CA LEU A 166 32.10 18.55 -20.79
C LEU A 166 33.15 19.17 -21.72
N LYS A 167 34.06 18.33 -22.18
CA LYS A 167 35.15 18.64 -23.11
C LYS A 167 35.08 17.74 -24.32
N ASN A 168 35.82 18.08 -25.36
CA ASN A 168 35.94 17.26 -26.57
C ASN A 168 36.62 15.89 -26.39
N THR A 169 37.10 15.58 -25.20
CA THR A 169 37.64 14.26 -24.81
C THR A 169 36.59 13.37 -24.13
N ASP A 170 35.40 13.91 -23.88
CA ASP A 170 34.30 13.20 -23.24
C ASP A 170 33.38 12.55 -24.28
N GLU A 171 32.60 11.57 -23.84
CA GLU A 171 31.67 10.81 -24.68
C GLU A 171 30.34 10.55 -23.96
N VAL A 172 29.34 10.18 -24.75
CA VAL A 172 28.05 9.69 -24.27
C VAL A 172 28.18 8.20 -23.96
N ILE A 173 28.08 7.83 -22.70
CA ILE A 173 28.18 6.44 -22.23
C ILE A 173 26.86 5.70 -22.43
N ASN A 174 25.74 6.34 -22.09
CA ASN A 174 24.41 5.73 -22.18
C ASN A 174 23.34 6.82 -22.27
N ILE A 175 22.21 6.49 -22.88
CA ILE A 175 21.00 7.31 -22.85
C ILE A 175 19.82 6.39 -22.52
N GLU A 176 19.07 6.71 -21.47
CA GLU A 176 17.92 5.93 -21.03
C GLU A 176 16.67 6.82 -20.79
N PRO A 177 15.47 6.37 -21.20
CA PRO A 177 14.23 7.04 -20.87
C PRO A 177 13.98 6.98 -19.36
N ILE A 178 13.46 8.07 -18.78
CA ILE A 178 13.00 8.12 -17.40
C ILE A 178 11.49 7.91 -17.39
N ILE A 179 11.06 6.70 -16.99
CA ILE A 179 9.65 6.35 -16.91
C ILE A 179 9.04 7.02 -15.68
N GLU A 180 8.13 7.97 -15.91
CA GLU A 180 7.38 8.65 -14.86
C GLU A 180 5.97 8.05 -14.74
N ARG A 181 5.34 8.17 -13.57
CA ARG A 181 3.96 7.69 -13.31
C ARG A 181 2.99 8.14 -14.39
N LYS A 182 3.07 9.39 -14.85
CA LYS A 182 2.20 9.91 -15.93
C LYS A 182 2.33 9.12 -17.23
N SER A 183 3.54 8.71 -17.60
CA SER A 183 3.77 7.88 -18.78
C SER A 183 3.16 6.49 -18.59
N VAL A 184 3.28 5.91 -17.39
CA VAL A 184 2.65 4.62 -17.03
C VAL A 184 1.12 4.74 -17.11
N ILE A 185 0.52 5.77 -16.50
CA ILE A 185 -0.93 6.01 -16.55
C ILE A 185 -1.41 6.19 -17.99
N ASN A 186 -0.69 6.96 -18.81
CA ASN A 186 -1.08 7.19 -20.21
C ASN A 186 -1.01 5.92 -21.06
N SER A 187 -0.02 5.06 -20.80
CA SER A 187 0.12 3.76 -21.47
C SER A 187 -0.75 2.64 -20.86
N ALA A 188 -1.33 2.88 -19.68
CA ALA A 188 -2.10 1.87 -18.97
C ALA A 188 -3.58 2.00 -19.33
N SER A 189 -4.16 0.91 -19.82
CA SER A 189 -5.60 0.82 -20.02
C SER A 189 -6.26 0.28 -18.74
N VAL A 190 -7.35 0.92 -18.31
CA VAL A 190 -8.21 0.42 -17.22
C VAL A 190 -9.04 -0.75 -17.74
N THR A 191 -8.38 -1.90 -17.82
CA THR A 191 -8.79 -3.20 -17.27
C THR A 191 -10.24 -3.64 -17.35
N ASP A 192 -10.70 -3.77 -18.59
CA ASP A 192 -11.66 -4.82 -18.94
C ASP A 192 -10.91 -6.16 -19.08
N PHE A 193 -11.43 -7.21 -18.42
CA PHE A 193 -10.93 -8.59 -18.54
C PHE A 193 -10.95 -9.11 -19.99
N SER A 194 -11.82 -8.53 -20.82
CA SER A 194 -11.93 -8.85 -22.25
C SER A 194 -10.82 -8.22 -23.11
N THR A 195 -9.98 -7.36 -22.54
CA THR A 195 -8.89 -6.68 -23.26
C THR A 195 -7.91 -7.70 -23.82
N GLN A 196 -7.71 -7.67 -25.14
CA GLN A 196 -6.72 -8.51 -25.81
C GLN A 196 -5.32 -7.99 -25.57
N LEU A 197 -4.41 -8.89 -25.20
CA LEU A 197 -3.01 -8.57 -25.01
C LEU A 197 -2.28 -8.51 -26.36
N LYS A 198 -1.28 -7.66 -26.41
CA LYS A 198 -0.32 -7.55 -27.52
C LYS A 198 1.05 -8.11 -27.08
N GLU A 199 1.88 -8.43 -28.07
CA GLU A 199 3.28 -8.80 -27.84
C GLU A 199 4.00 -7.77 -26.95
N GLY A 200 4.69 -8.25 -25.92
CA GLY A 200 5.46 -7.44 -24.98
C GLY A 200 4.65 -6.75 -23.88
N ASN A 201 3.32 -6.96 -23.80
CA ASN A 201 2.52 -6.42 -22.69
C ASN A 201 2.97 -6.97 -21.32
N GLU A 202 2.90 -6.11 -20.30
CA GLU A 202 3.19 -6.45 -18.92
C GLU A 202 1.91 -6.29 -18.08
N LEU A 203 1.43 -7.40 -17.51
CA LEU A 203 0.25 -7.46 -16.66
C LEU A 203 0.66 -7.62 -15.19
N TYR A 204 0.11 -6.80 -14.31
CA TYR A 204 0.33 -6.87 -12.86
C TYR A 204 -1.00 -6.99 -12.13
N THR A 205 -1.12 -8.04 -11.33
CA THR A 205 -2.40 -8.47 -10.72
C THR A 205 -2.43 -8.32 -9.21
N TYR A 206 -1.26 -8.35 -8.57
CA TYR A 206 -1.10 -8.18 -7.13
C TYR A 206 0.19 -7.43 -6.80
N ILE A 207 0.29 -6.94 -5.56
CA ILE A 207 1.55 -6.52 -4.96
C ILE A 207 2.05 -7.55 -3.96
N GLU A 208 3.37 -7.75 -3.90
CA GLU A 208 4.02 -8.53 -2.84
C GLU A 208 4.71 -7.59 -1.88
N VAL A 209 4.42 -7.67 -0.59
CA VAL A 209 5.04 -6.87 0.47
C VAL A 209 5.96 -7.76 1.29
N GLU A 210 7.26 -7.48 1.24
CA GLU A 210 8.24 -8.10 2.12
C GLU A 210 8.32 -7.34 3.44
N ALA A 211 8.15 -8.05 4.55
CA ALA A 211 8.15 -7.48 5.88
C ALA A 211 9.54 -7.02 6.31
N ASN A 212 9.59 -5.94 7.10
CA ASN A 212 10.78 -5.57 7.84
C ASN A 212 10.87 -6.40 9.13
N PRO A 213 11.91 -7.24 9.34
CA PRO A 213 12.06 -8.06 10.54
C PRO A 213 12.09 -7.31 11.87
N GLU A 214 12.39 -6.00 11.83
CA GLU A 214 12.43 -5.12 13.00
C GLU A 214 11.09 -4.42 13.29
N ALA A 215 10.03 -4.74 12.54
CA ALA A 215 8.69 -4.16 12.70
C ALA A 215 7.57 -5.19 12.95
N PRO A 216 7.73 -6.15 13.88
CA PRO A 216 6.74 -7.21 14.10
C PRO A 216 5.34 -6.68 14.45
N MET A 217 5.23 -5.61 15.23
CA MET A 217 3.93 -5.06 15.65
C MET A 217 3.24 -4.36 14.48
N SER A 218 3.99 -3.55 13.73
CA SER A 218 3.43 -2.83 12.59
C SER A 218 3.06 -3.78 11.44
N PHE A 219 3.81 -4.88 11.28
CA PHE A 219 3.49 -5.91 10.29
C PHE A 219 2.22 -6.68 10.65
N GLU A 220 2.00 -7.06 11.91
CA GLU A 220 0.75 -7.72 12.32
C GLU A 220 -0.46 -6.80 12.12
N HIS A 221 -0.31 -5.50 12.42
CA HIS A 221 -1.31 -4.48 12.11
C HIS A 221 -1.63 -4.40 10.62
N PHE A 222 -0.61 -4.52 9.76
CA PHE A 222 -0.80 -4.55 8.31
C PHE A 222 -1.53 -5.82 7.86
N LEU A 223 -1.14 -6.99 8.37
CA LEU A 223 -1.79 -8.27 8.07
C LEU A 223 -3.28 -8.24 8.40
N LYS A 224 -3.67 -7.55 9.48
CA LYS A 224 -5.08 -7.36 9.82
C LYS A 224 -5.83 -6.48 8.82
N ILE A 225 -5.21 -5.42 8.30
CA ILE A 225 -5.81 -4.58 7.24
C ILE A 225 -6.06 -5.36 5.96
N ILE A 226 -5.18 -6.32 5.64
CA ILE A 226 -5.27 -7.14 4.42
C ILE A 226 -5.80 -8.54 4.69
N GLU A 227 -6.58 -8.76 5.76
CA GLU A 227 -7.01 -10.11 6.16
C GLU A 227 -7.79 -10.86 5.07
N HIS A 228 -8.47 -10.12 4.19
CA HIS A 228 -9.17 -10.65 3.01
C HIS A 228 -8.28 -10.71 1.75
N GLY A 229 -6.96 -10.63 1.90
CA GLY A 229 -6.00 -10.62 0.79
C GLY A 229 -6.00 -9.34 -0.05
N THR A 230 -6.73 -8.29 0.36
CA THR A 230 -6.78 -7.02 -0.38
C THR A 230 -6.50 -5.81 0.49
N PHE A 231 -5.86 -4.79 -0.08
CA PHE A 231 -5.70 -3.48 0.52
C PHE A 231 -6.67 -2.49 -0.13
N LYS A 232 -7.64 -1.99 0.63
CA LYS A 232 -8.57 -0.94 0.17
C LYS A 232 -7.92 0.44 0.26
N VAL A 233 -8.05 1.23 -0.81
CA VAL A 233 -7.51 2.59 -0.88
C VAL A 233 -8.56 3.60 -0.41
N ASP A 234 -8.52 3.97 0.87
CA ASP A 234 -9.43 4.98 1.43
C ASP A 234 -8.97 6.43 1.15
N TYR A 235 -7.71 6.60 0.75
CA TYR A 235 -7.14 7.89 0.40
C TYR A 235 -6.07 7.72 -0.67
N GLU A 236 -6.16 8.53 -1.72
CA GLU A 236 -5.20 8.56 -2.81
C GLU A 236 -4.49 9.93 -2.86
N SER A 237 -3.21 9.89 -3.22
CA SER A 237 -2.43 11.06 -3.55
C SER A 237 -1.35 10.70 -4.57
N GLU A 238 -0.72 11.71 -5.16
CA GLU A 238 0.45 11.54 -6.03
C GLU A 238 1.61 10.77 -5.37
N THR A 239 1.65 10.74 -4.04
CA THR A 239 2.85 10.38 -3.28
C THR A 239 2.73 9.05 -2.56
N PHE A 240 1.50 8.69 -2.19
CA PHE A 240 1.16 7.46 -1.48
C PHE A 240 -0.34 7.19 -1.63
N ILE A 241 -0.71 5.94 -1.42
CA ILE A 241 -2.08 5.51 -1.08
C ILE A 241 -2.17 5.21 0.40
N GLY A 242 -3.36 5.33 0.98
CA GLY A 242 -3.59 5.13 2.41
C GLY A 242 -4.85 4.31 2.71
N ASN A 243 -4.79 3.54 3.79
CA ASN A 243 -5.90 2.83 4.38
C ASN A 243 -6.16 3.34 5.80
N ASN A 244 -7.44 3.53 6.11
CA ASN A 244 -7.95 4.13 7.33
C ASN A 244 -8.69 3.15 8.24
N HIS A 245 -8.78 1.87 7.89
CA HIS A 245 -9.60 0.87 8.57
C HIS A 245 -9.29 0.79 10.08
N LEU A 246 -8.00 0.73 10.43
CA LEU A 246 -7.54 0.67 11.82
C LEU A 246 -7.11 2.03 12.38
N LYS A 247 -7.61 3.14 11.80
CA LYS A 247 -7.33 4.49 12.30
C LYS A 247 -7.81 4.63 13.75
N GLY A 248 -6.92 5.09 14.62
CA GLY A 248 -7.17 5.22 16.06
C GLY A 248 -6.48 4.15 16.91
N LEU A 249 -5.87 3.13 16.30
CA LEU A 249 -5.04 2.15 16.99
C LEU A 249 -3.58 2.61 17.01
N GLU A 250 -3.13 2.96 18.21
CA GLU A 250 -1.76 3.37 18.50
C GLU A 250 -0.86 2.14 18.64
N LYS A 251 0.33 2.19 18.04
CA LYS A 251 1.37 1.18 18.17
C LYS A 251 2.67 1.88 18.57
N ASP A 252 3.52 1.17 19.29
CA ASP A 252 4.81 1.70 19.71
C ASP A 252 5.70 2.02 18.50
N SER A 253 6.67 2.90 18.72
CA SER A 253 7.67 3.21 17.68
C SER A 253 8.56 2.00 17.43
N GLU A 254 8.67 1.62 16.17
CA GLU A 254 9.61 0.61 15.68
C GLU A 254 10.61 1.30 14.74
N ILE A 255 11.08 0.60 13.72
CA ILE A 255 12.05 1.08 12.74
C ILE A 255 11.53 2.28 11.93
N ILE A 256 12.31 3.37 11.94
CA ILE A 256 12.01 4.63 11.22
C ILE A 256 13.12 4.89 10.20
N GLU A 257 12.78 4.87 8.91
CA GLU A 257 13.72 5.12 7.83
C GLU A 257 13.14 6.03 6.75
N LYS A 258 13.92 6.25 5.69
CA LYS A 258 13.44 6.96 4.48
C LYS A 258 12.36 6.12 3.82
N ARG A 259 11.27 6.78 3.43
CA ARG A 259 10.10 6.14 2.83
C ARG A 259 10.31 6.14 1.33
N LYS A 260 11.07 5.17 0.83
CA LYS A 260 11.31 5.02 -0.61
C LYS A 260 10.02 4.62 -1.33
N ARG A 261 9.98 4.78 -2.66
CA ARG A 261 8.94 4.18 -3.51
C ARG A 261 8.80 2.68 -3.17
N GLY A 262 7.57 2.24 -2.95
CA GLY A 262 7.23 0.89 -2.49
C GLY A 262 7.25 0.70 -0.98
N ALA A 263 7.71 1.66 -0.17
CA ALA A 263 7.67 1.52 1.28
C ALA A 263 6.24 1.42 1.80
N VAL A 264 5.99 0.47 2.69
CA VAL A 264 4.75 0.33 3.45
C VAL A 264 5.01 0.83 4.86
N THR A 265 4.18 1.74 5.37
CA THR A 265 4.41 2.35 6.68
C THR A 265 3.14 2.48 7.50
N LEU A 266 3.29 2.34 8.81
CA LEU A 266 2.23 2.55 9.79
C LEU A 266 2.46 3.87 10.51
N ARG A 267 1.45 4.72 10.61
CA ARG A 267 1.53 5.88 11.47
C ARG A 267 1.36 5.48 12.94
N ASN A 268 2.44 5.60 13.71
CA ASN A 268 2.52 5.14 15.10
C ASN A 268 1.93 6.14 16.11
N GLN A 269 1.86 7.44 15.79
CA GLN A 269 1.37 8.46 16.72
C GLN A 269 0.77 9.71 16.05
N GLY A 270 0.04 10.50 16.84
CA GLY A 270 -0.56 11.77 16.43
C GLY A 270 -1.82 11.62 15.56
N ASN A 271 -2.18 12.68 14.82
CA ASN A 271 -3.40 12.65 14.02
C ASN A 271 -3.33 11.60 12.89
N GLY A 272 -4.31 10.71 12.83
CA GLY A 272 -4.33 9.61 11.86
C GLY A 272 -3.48 8.41 12.27
N VAL A 273 -3.15 8.27 13.56
CA VAL A 273 -2.54 7.04 14.11
C VAL A 273 -3.30 5.79 13.66
N GLY A 274 -2.59 4.68 13.42
CA GLY A 274 -3.18 3.42 12.94
C GLY A 274 -3.41 3.35 11.43
N ARG A 275 -3.21 4.45 10.70
CA ARG A 275 -3.26 4.47 9.23
C ARG A 275 -2.04 3.78 8.64
N VAL A 276 -2.27 2.99 7.59
CA VAL A 276 -1.21 2.42 6.78
C VAL A 276 -1.12 3.14 5.44
N TYR A 277 0.11 3.32 4.97
CA TYR A 277 0.44 4.03 3.75
C TYR A 277 1.36 3.18 2.88
N ILE A 278 1.13 3.16 1.57
CA ILE A 278 2.03 2.56 0.59
C ILE A 278 2.54 3.67 -0.34
N TYR A 279 3.85 3.89 -0.37
CA TYR A 279 4.45 5.04 -1.05
C TYR A 279 4.67 4.78 -2.53
N ARG A 280 4.27 5.76 -3.35
CA ARG A 280 4.53 5.80 -4.80
C ARG A 280 5.83 6.52 -5.11
N GLU A 281 6.23 7.43 -4.23
CA GLU A 281 7.34 8.34 -4.43
C GLU A 281 8.22 8.40 -3.18
N ASP A 282 9.50 8.70 -3.38
CA ASP A 282 10.46 8.83 -2.28
C ASP A 282 10.10 10.00 -1.36
N ARG A 283 10.04 9.74 -0.05
CA ARG A 283 9.80 10.74 0.99
C ARG A 283 10.83 10.63 2.10
N VAL A 284 11.12 11.76 2.73
CA VAL A 284 12.02 11.83 3.89
C VAL A 284 11.46 11.02 5.06
N SER A 285 12.34 10.57 5.95
CA SER A 285 11.93 9.90 7.18
C SER A 285 11.16 10.86 8.10
N VAL A 286 10.21 10.32 8.88
CA VAL A 286 9.48 11.08 9.91
C VAL A 286 9.31 10.18 11.14
N PRO A 287 9.50 10.68 12.37
CA PRO A 287 9.41 9.86 13.59
C PRO A 287 8.04 9.24 13.87
N THR A 288 7.01 9.70 13.16
CA THR A 288 5.63 9.26 13.37
C THR A 288 5.24 8.06 12.50
N HIS A 289 6.17 7.49 11.73
CA HIS A 289 5.89 6.38 10.82
C HIS A 289 6.91 5.26 11.00
N ASN A 290 6.40 4.08 11.37
CA ASN A 290 7.16 2.83 11.36
C ASN A 290 7.21 2.29 9.93
N ILE A 291 8.35 1.75 9.49
CA ILE A 291 8.47 1.03 8.23
C ILE A 291 8.02 -0.42 8.46
N ILE A 292 6.87 -0.77 7.89
CA ILE A 292 6.33 -2.14 7.94
C ILE A 292 7.16 -3.07 7.05
N GLY A 293 7.52 -2.59 5.87
CA GLY A 293 8.11 -3.41 4.81
C GLY A 293 8.18 -2.67 3.48
N TYR A 294 8.45 -3.40 2.41
CA TYR A 294 8.60 -2.86 1.06
C TYR A 294 7.89 -3.73 0.03
N VAL A 295 7.26 -3.08 -0.95
CA VAL A 295 6.72 -3.75 -2.13
C VAL A 295 7.87 -4.25 -2.99
N THR A 296 7.95 -5.56 -3.18
CA THR A 296 9.00 -6.23 -3.96
C THR A 296 8.54 -6.62 -5.37
N LYS A 297 7.23 -6.80 -5.57
CA LYS A 297 6.63 -7.12 -6.88
C LYS A 297 5.35 -6.32 -7.10
N GLY A 298 5.05 -6.04 -8.36
CA GLY A 298 3.77 -5.42 -8.77
C GLY A 298 3.64 -3.95 -8.42
N ILE A 299 4.74 -3.24 -8.21
CA ILE A 299 4.73 -1.82 -7.83
C ILE A 299 3.95 -0.92 -8.81
N GLN A 300 3.84 -1.36 -10.07
CA GLN A 300 3.09 -0.74 -11.15
C GLN A 300 1.59 -0.63 -10.84
N VAL A 301 1.03 -1.57 -10.06
CA VAL A 301 -0.37 -1.48 -9.60
C VAL A 301 -0.59 -0.23 -8.76
N LEU A 302 0.42 0.18 -7.99
CA LEU A 302 0.34 1.39 -7.18
C LEU A 302 0.22 2.66 -8.04
N ASP A 303 0.73 2.67 -9.26
CA ASP A 303 0.76 3.87 -10.10
C ASP A 303 -0.63 4.21 -10.66
N ILE A 304 -1.47 3.20 -10.88
CA ILE A 304 -2.78 3.34 -11.52
C ILE A 304 -3.96 3.30 -10.55
N VAL A 305 -3.80 2.70 -9.36
CA VAL A 305 -4.92 2.49 -8.43
C VAL A 305 -5.48 3.82 -7.94
N ASN A 306 -6.81 3.93 -7.86
CA ASN A 306 -7.50 5.14 -7.43
C ASN A 306 -8.09 4.97 -6.03
N GLN A 307 -8.62 6.08 -5.49
CA GLN A 307 -9.42 6.03 -4.27
C GLN A 307 -10.64 5.11 -4.48
N ASP A 308 -11.04 4.41 -3.42
CA ASP A 308 -12.17 3.47 -3.35
C ASP A 308 -11.96 2.15 -4.12
N GLU A 309 -10.83 1.99 -4.82
CA GLU A 309 -10.39 0.71 -5.38
C GLU A 309 -9.67 -0.15 -4.31
N LYS A 310 -9.44 -1.42 -4.65
CA LYS A 310 -8.68 -2.35 -3.81
C LYS A 310 -7.58 -3.04 -4.60
N VAL A 311 -6.49 -3.37 -3.95
CA VAL A 311 -5.32 -4.04 -4.56
C VAL A 311 -5.20 -5.44 -3.96
N THR A 312 -4.99 -6.48 -4.77
CA THR A 312 -4.65 -7.81 -4.23
C THR A 312 -3.24 -7.75 -3.64
N VAL A 313 -3.07 -8.23 -2.40
CA VAL A 313 -1.81 -8.15 -1.64
C VAL A 313 -1.41 -9.54 -1.17
N LEU A 314 -0.15 -9.87 -1.42
CA LEU A 314 0.55 -10.97 -0.76
C LEU A 314 1.62 -10.41 0.17
N THR A 315 1.97 -11.19 1.18
CA THR A 315 3.06 -10.84 2.10
C THR A 315 4.09 -11.95 2.20
N ASN A 316 5.32 -11.53 2.49
CA ASN A 316 6.38 -12.43 2.88
C ASN A 316 6.94 -11.99 4.24
N PRO A 317 6.78 -12.79 5.31
CA PRO A 317 6.05 -14.06 5.36
C PRO A 317 4.52 -13.88 5.26
N GLN A 318 3.80 -14.98 5.02
CA GLN A 318 2.35 -15.04 5.17
C GLN A 318 1.96 -15.01 6.65
N LYS A 319 0.74 -14.58 7.00
CA LYS A 319 0.25 -14.51 8.38
C LYS A 319 0.33 -15.89 9.04
N ILE A 320 0.85 -15.95 10.26
CA ILE A 320 0.86 -17.16 11.08
C ILE A 320 0.05 -16.87 12.35
N SER A 321 -1.14 -17.45 12.45
CA SER A 321 -2.02 -17.34 13.62
C SER A 321 -2.67 -18.68 13.91
N THR A 322 -2.78 -18.99 15.19
CA THR A 322 -3.44 -20.19 15.73
C THR A 322 -4.61 -19.86 16.64
N VAL A 323 -4.77 -18.59 17.00
CA VAL A 323 -5.87 -18.10 17.82
C VAL A 323 -7.21 -18.41 17.14
N ALA A 324 -8.18 -18.85 17.95
CA ALA A 324 -9.49 -19.36 17.54
C ALA A 324 -9.50 -20.71 16.80
N LEU A 325 -8.35 -21.36 16.57
CA LEU A 325 -8.29 -22.77 16.17
C LEU A 325 -8.40 -23.67 17.38
N THR A 326 -8.77 -24.94 17.16
CA THR A 326 -8.54 -25.99 18.16
C THR A 326 -7.07 -26.37 18.24
N GLN A 327 -6.64 -26.94 19.36
CA GLN A 327 -5.28 -27.44 19.54
C GLN A 327 -4.86 -28.42 18.42
N LYS A 328 -5.79 -29.27 17.98
CA LYS A 328 -5.55 -30.20 16.87
C LYS A 328 -5.40 -29.50 15.52
N GLU A 329 -6.29 -28.55 15.19
CA GLU A 329 -6.19 -27.80 13.93
C GLU A 329 -4.89 -27.00 13.87
N ALA A 330 -4.46 -26.41 14.99
CA ALA A 330 -3.19 -25.71 15.10
C ALA A 330 -2.00 -26.65 14.93
N ASP A 331 -2.00 -27.84 15.55
CA ASP A 331 -0.97 -28.87 15.33
C ASP A 331 -0.79 -29.19 13.84
N GLU A 332 -1.89 -29.47 13.14
CA GLU A 332 -1.87 -29.82 11.72
C GLU A 332 -1.36 -28.65 10.86
N TYR A 333 -1.85 -27.43 11.14
CA TYR A 333 -1.44 -26.21 10.45
C TYR A 333 0.05 -25.91 10.64
N LEU A 334 0.54 -25.92 11.88
CA LEU A 334 1.94 -25.60 12.22
C LEU A 334 2.90 -26.67 11.72
N SER A 335 2.51 -27.95 11.77
CA SER A 335 3.33 -29.04 11.24
C SER A 335 3.59 -28.89 9.74
N ASN A 336 2.59 -28.47 8.96
CA ASN A 336 2.74 -28.19 7.53
C ASN A 336 3.70 -27.03 7.24
N LEU A 337 3.85 -26.10 8.19
CA LEU A 337 4.80 -24.98 8.12
C LEU A 337 6.17 -25.30 8.73
N GLY A 338 6.34 -26.48 9.32
CA GLY A 338 7.57 -26.87 10.03
C GLY A 338 7.81 -26.10 11.33
N ILE A 339 6.75 -25.63 11.98
CA ILE A 339 6.80 -24.86 13.23
C ILE A 339 6.48 -25.78 14.40
N GLU A 340 7.31 -25.73 15.46
CA GLU A 340 7.11 -26.49 16.69
C GLU A 340 5.92 -25.93 17.50
N HIS A 341 5.05 -26.80 18.00
CA HIS A 341 3.87 -26.43 18.77
C HIS A 341 3.98 -26.92 20.22
N GLU A 342 4.01 -25.99 21.17
CA GLU A 342 3.93 -26.24 22.60
C GLU A 342 2.52 -25.90 23.12
N ARG A 343 1.79 -26.89 23.64
CA ARG A 343 0.44 -26.67 24.21
C ARG A 343 0.52 -26.35 25.71
N ASP A 344 -0.21 -25.32 26.15
CA ASP A 344 -0.37 -24.92 27.56
C ASP A 344 -1.85 -24.73 27.92
N GLY A 345 -2.15 -24.73 29.23
CA GLY A 345 -3.52 -24.74 29.74
C GLY A 345 -4.20 -26.09 29.49
N VAL A 346 -5.32 -26.08 28.76
CA VAL A 346 -5.98 -27.30 28.31
C VAL A 346 -5.32 -27.79 27.02
N THR A 347 -4.76 -29.00 27.09
CA THR A 347 -3.97 -29.59 26.00
C THR A 347 -4.75 -30.60 25.16
N ASP A 348 -6.01 -30.85 25.49
CA ASP A 348 -6.91 -31.72 24.74
C ASP A 348 -7.11 -31.19 23.30
N ASP A 349 -7.30 -32.10 22.35
CA ASP A 349 -7.37 -31.78 20.93
C ASP A 349 -8.51 -30.81 20.55
N ASP A 350 -9.60 -30.82 21.31
CA ASP A 350 -10.77 -29.96 21.12
C ASP A 350 -10.68 -28.62 21.85
N ALA A 351 -9.65 -28.40 22.68
CA ALA A 351 -9.46 -27.12 23.35
C ALA A 351 -9.23 -25.99 22.33
N VAL A 352 -9.90 -24.86 22.54
CA VAL A 352 -9.80 -23.69 21.66
C VAL A 352 -8.65 -22.81 22.13
N ILE A 353 -7.80 -22.39 21.20
CA ILE A 353 -6.67 -21.52 21.48
C ILE A 353 -7.15 -20.08 21.61
N VAL A 354 -6.90 -19.48 22.77
CA VAL A 354 -7.29 -18.08 23.07
C VAL A 354 -6.11 -17.13 23.10
N ALA A 355 -4.88 -17.64 23.19
CA ALA A 355 -3.66 -16.86 23.12
C ALA A 355 -2.52 -17.71 22.59
N GLN A 356 -1.50 -17.04 22.05
CA GLN A 356 -0.29 -17.67 21.54
C GLN A 356 0.94 -16.83 21.89
N GLU A 357 2.11 -17.45 21.99
CA GLU A 357 3.39 -16.79 22.21
C GLU A 357 4.46 -17.46 21.33
N PRO A 358 5.18 -16.73 20.44
CA PRO A 358 5.10 -15.29 20.20
C PRO A 358 3.78 -14.81 19.58
N ASN A 359 3.43 -13.53 19.83
CA ASN A 359 2.20 -12.93 19.31
C ASN A 359 2.26 -12.62 17.80
N TYR A 360 3.46 -12.37 17.26
CA TYR A 360 3.63 -11.77 15.94
C TYR A 360 4.22 -12.74 14.93
N THR A 361 3.70 -12.70 13.70
CA THR A 361 4.11 -13.55 12.58
C THR A 361 5.63 -13.56 12.35
N LEU A 362 6.29 -12.39 12.41
CA LEU A 362 7.75 -12.28 12.20
C LEU A 362 8.55 -12.94 13.31
N GLN A 363 8.04 -12.93 14.54
CA GLN A 363 8.70 -13.56 15.67
C GLN A 363 8.56 -15.08 15.58
N ILE A 364 7.38 -15.58 15.22
CA ILE A 364 7.13 -17.01 15.00
C ILE A 364 8.00 -17.54 13.87
N SER A 365 8.08 -16.82 12.74
CA SER A 365 8.93 -17.18 11.59
C SER A 365 10.43 -17.21 11.96
N LYS A 366 10.83 -16.46 13.00
CA LYS A 366 12.21 -16.40 13.48
C LYS A 366 12.52 -17.50 14.51
N SER A 367 11.57 -17.83 15.40
CA SER A 367 11.75 -18.88 16.40
C SER A 367 11.50 -20.28 15.86
N ASN A 368 10.68 -20.42 14.81
CA ASN A 368 10.10 -21.68 14.34
C ASN A 368 9.41 -22.49 15.45
N ALA A 369 8.91 -21.79 16.47
CA ALA A 369 8.20 -22.39 17.59
C ALA A 369 7.13 -21.43 18.10
N ILE A 370 6.01 -22.00 18.53
CA ILE A 370 4.87 -21.28 19.10
C ILE A 370 4.30 -22.06 20.29
N LYS A 371 4.00 -21.33 21.36
CA LYS A 371 3.30 -21.84 22.53
C LYS A 371 1.87 -21.34 22.52
N THR A 372 0.89 -22.21 22.73
CA THR A 372 -0.54 -21.85 22.70
C THR A 372 -1.19 -22.06 24.06
N LEU A 373 -2.16 -21.23 24.40
CA LEU A 373 -3.00 -21.38 25.57
C LEU A 373 -4.38 -21.88 25.15
N GLY A 374 -4.67 -23.15 25.42
CA GLY A 374 -5.96 -23.77 25.16
C GLY A 374 -6.92 -23.62 26.35
N VAL A 375 -8.20 -23.39 26.06
CA VAL A 375 -9.30 -23.41 27.03
C VAL A 375 -10.42 -24.32 26.55
N PRO A 376 -11.29 -24.83 27.44
CA PRO A 376 -12.45 -25.61 27.02
C PRO A 376 -13.34 -24.80 26.05
N PRO A 377 -13.92 -25.42 25.00
CA PRO A 377 -14.82 -24.72 24.07
C PRO A 377 -15.99 -24.02 24.76
N GLN A 378 -16.40 -24.53 25.92
CA GLN A 378 -17.46 -23.93 26.71
C GLN A 378 -17.04 -22.56 27.27
N GLU A 379 -15.78 -22.28 27.54
CA GLU A 379 -15.37 -20.97 28.09
C GLU A 379 -15.45 -19.82 27.06
N PHE A 380 -15.83 -20.13 25.83
CA PHE A 380 -15.91 -19.22 24.72
C PHE A 380 -17.33 -18.67 24.51
N VAL A 381 -17.42 -17.37 24.23
CA VAL A 381 -18.69 -16.66 24.04
C VAL A 381 -18.73 -16.08 22.64
N GLU A 382 -19.66 -16.54 21.81
CA GLU A 382 -19.89 -15.90 20.52
C GLU A 382 -20.84 -14.73 20.67
N ILE A 383 -20.55 -13.66 19.94
CA ILE A 383 -21.30 -12.42 19.94
C ILE A 383 -21.62 -11.98 18.51
N GLU A 384 -22.73 -11.26 18.37
CA GLU A 384 -23.12 -10.58 17.14
C GLU A 384 -23.13 -9.08 17.43
N LEU A 385 -22.36 -8.29 16.68
CA LEU A 385 -22.23 -6.85 16.87
C LEU A 385 -23.03 -6.07 15.81
N TYR A 386 -23.65 -4.96 16.23
CA TYR A 386 -24.49 -4.11 15.39
C TYR A 386 -23.68 -2.92 14.87
N GLU A 387 -22.68 -3.19 14.02
CA GLU A 387 -21.74 -2.16 13.53
C GLU A 387 -22.45 -1.02 12.79
N ASP A 388 -23.46 -1.30 11.97
CA ASP A 388 -24.19 -0.28 11.22
C ASP A 388 -25.05 0.64 12.10
N GLU A 389 -25.53 0.13 13.24
CA GLU A 389 -26.43 0.87 14.13
C GLU A 389 -25.69 1.57 15.28
N SER A 390 -24.54 1.01 15.69
CA SER A 390 -23.71 1.48 16.81
C SER A 390 -22.21 1.51 16.45
N PRO A 391 -21.81 2.20 15.36
CA PRO A 391 -20.47 2.09 14.80
C PRO A 391 -19.37 2.52 15.78
N SER A 392 -19.54 3.65 16.46
CA SER A 392 -18.50 4.17 17.37
C SER A 392 -18.34 3.27 18.60
N SER A 393 -19.47 2.76 19.10
CA SER A 393 -19.52 1.92 20.30
C SER A 393 -19.02 0.50 20.03
N VAL A 394 -19.34 -0.06 18.85
CA VAL A 394 -18.79 -1.35 18.38
C VAL A 394 -17.30 -1.24 18.15
N TRP A 395 -16.82 -0.16 17.52
CA TRP A 395 -15.40 0.07 17.32
C TRP A 395 -14.65 0.17 18.67
N TYR A 396 -15.20 0.91 19.63
CA TYR A 396 -14.67 0.99 20.99
C TYR A 396 -14.60 -0.38 21.65
N PHE A 397 -15.67 -1.16 21.58
CA PHE A 397 -15.73 -2.51 22.13
C PHE A 397 -14.62 -3.39 21.53
N ARG A 398 -14.53 -3.47 20.19
CA ARG A 398 -13.50 -4.26 19.51
C ARG A 398 -12.09 -3.80 19.88
N LYS A 399 -11.88 -2.49 20.04
CA LYS A 399 -10.59 -1.94 20.47
C LYS A 399 -10.19 -2.41 21.86
N ILE A 400 -11.08 -2.31 22.83
CA ILE A 400 -10.72 -2.61 24.23
C ILE A 400 -10.67 -4.11 24.52
N THR A 401 -11.36 -4.93 23.72
CA THR A 401 -11.26 -6.39 23.80
C THR A 401 -10.07 -6.95 23.02
N GLY A 402 -9.51 -6.20 22.08
CA GLY A 402 -8.45 -6.69 21.19
C GLY A 402 -8.95 -7.34 19.90
N LEU A 403 -10.28 -7.38 19.66
CA LEU A 403 -10.88 -7.90 18.42
C LEU A 403 -10.48 -7.11 17.17
N LEU A 404 -9.99 -5.87 17.32
CA LEU A 404 -9.43 -5.13 16.18
C LEU A 404 -8.05 -5.67 15.75
N ASP A 405 -7.31 -6.33 16.64
CA ASP A 405 -5.98 -6.86 16.37
C ASP A 405 -5.97 -8.40 16.19
N GLY A 406 -6.92 -9.12 16.80
CA GLY A 406 -6.98 -10.58 16.77
C GLY A 406 -8.39 -11.14 16.65
N ASP A 407 -8.48 -12.46 16.53
CA ASP A 407 -9.74 -13.18 16.27
C ASP A 407 -10.49 -13.55 17.56
N VAL A 408 -9.86 -13.34 18.72
CA VAL A 408 -10.42 -13.54 20.07
C VAL A 408 -10.24 -12.27 20.88
N GLY A 409 -11.32 -11.81 21.48
CA GLY A 409 -11.34 -10.68 22.40
C GLY A 409 -11.28 -11.14 23.85
N HIS A 410 -10.70 -10.30 24.71
CA HIS A 410 -10.55 -10.56 26.14
C HIS A 410 -11.29 -9.49 26.95
N LEU A 411 -12.25 -9.92 27.75
CA LEU A 411 -13.02 -9.06 28.63
C LEU A 411 -12.80 -9.47 30.08
N ARG A 412 -12.25 -8.56 30.89
CA ARG A 412 -12.11 -8.80 32.33
C ARG A 412 -13.36 -8.36 33.07
N VAL A 413 -13.99 -9.29 33.79
CA VAL A 413 -15.17 -9.02 34.60
C VAL A 413 -14.79 -8.08 35.75
N ASP A 414 -15.49 -6.94 35.81
CA ASP A 414 -15.36 -5.95 36.89
C ASP A 414 -16.33 -6.27 38.03
N MET A 415 -17.58 -6.60 37.71
CA MET A 415 -18.58 -6.99 38.71
C MET A 415 -19.52 -8.06 38.16
N ALA A 416 -19.86 -9.04 39.01
CA ALA A 416 -20.88 -10.04 38.73
C ALA A 416 -21.98 -9.96 39.80
N ILE A 417 -23.11 -9.35 39.46
CA ILE A 417 -24.24 -9.13 40.37
C ILE A 417 -25.28 -10.21 40.12
N LYS A 418 -25.14 -11.34 40.80
CA LYS A 418 -25.97 -12.53 40.59
C LYS A 418 -27.44 -12.30 40.89
N GLU A 419 -27.77 -11.46 41.87
CA GLU A 419 -29.14 -11.14 42.26
C GLU A 419 -29.89 -10.32 41.20
N MET A 420 -29.14 -9.63 40.32
CA MET A 420 -29.71 -8.79 39.26
C MET A 420 -29.52 -9.37 37.86
N ASP A 421 -28.89 -10.56 37.76
CA ASP A 421 -28.53 -11.21 36.50
C ASP A 421 -27.69 -10.29 35.58
N ILE A 422 -26.69 -9.61 36.14
CA ILE A 422 -25.83 -8.65 35.42
C ILE A 422 -24.35 -9.03 35.54
N LEU A 423 -23.65 -8.95 34.41
CA LEU A 423 -22.20 -8.83 34.34
C LEU A 423 -21.78 -7.44 33.87
N MET A 424 -20.79 -6.88 34.52
CA MET A 424 -20.14 -5.62 34.13
C MET A 424 -18.65 -5.84 33.87
N PHE A 425 -18.12 -5.10 32.90
CA PHE A 425 -16.72 -5.19 32.50
C PHE A 425 -16.04 -3.82 32.57
N ASN A 426 -14.72 -3.86 32.72
CA ASN A 426 -13.89 -2.68 32.87
C ASN A 426 -13.94 -1.77 31.63
N ALA A 427 -14.22 -0.49 31.86
CA ALA A 427 -14.11 0.55 30.83
C ALA A 427 -12.66 1.05 30.70
N VAL A 428 -12.21 1.28 29.47
CA VAL A 428 -10.98 2.03 29.20
C VAL A 428 -11.33 3.51 28.97
N LYS A 429 -11.31 4.32 30.04
CA LYS A 429 -11.77 5.72 30.02
C LYS A 429 -11.09 6.61 28.97
N LYS A 430 -9.81 6.36 28.66
CA LYS A 430 -9.08 7.12 27.62
C LYS A 430 -9.74 6.95 26.25
N GLU A 431 -10.18 5.73 25.96
CA GLU A 431 -10.71 5.30 24.66
C GLU A 431 -12.23 5.52 24.55
N ALA A 432 -12.94 5.63 25.67
CA ALA A 432 -14.38 5.86 25.70
C ALA A 432 -14.81 7.30 25.35
N LYS A 433 -13.86 8.21 25.16
CA LYS A 433 -14.15 9.61 24.83
C LYS A 433 -14.77 9.70 23.44
N GLY A 434 -15.98 10.25 23.35
CA GLY A 434 -16.68 10.45 22.08
C GLY A 434 -17.71 9.38 21.73
N LEU A 435 -18.03 8.46 22.66
CA LEU A 435 -19.18 7.56 22.53
C LEU A 435 -20.49 8.35 22.57
N ILE A 436 -20.98 8.74 21.39
CA ILE A 436 -22.27 9.41 21.22
C ILE A 436 -23.43 8.42 21.45
N PRO A 437 -24.66 8.87 21.75
CA PRO A 437 -25.82 7.99 21.78
C PRO A 437 -26.06 7.31 20.41
N GLU A 438 -26.03 5.97 20.40
CA GLU A 438 -26.22 5.10 19.24
C GLU A 438 -27.10 3.92 19.66
N LYS A 439 -28.10 3.54 18.84
CA LYS A 439 -29.07 2.47 19.14
C LYS A 439 -29.49 2.40 20.62
N THR A 440 -30.04 3.51 21.14
CA THR A 440 -30.46 3.56 22.54
C THR A 440 -31.76 2.76 22.75
N PRO A 441 -31.89 2.04 23.88
CA PRO A 441 -33.15 1.36 24.23
C PRO A 441 -34.31 2.36 24.33
N LYS A 442 -35.52 1.93 23.99
CA LYS A 442 -36.74 2.76 24.15
C LYS A 442 -37.49 2.40 25.41
N ASP A 443 -37.91 1.14 25.52
CA ASP A 443 -38.77 0.65 26.59
C ASP A 443 -38.21 -0.56 27.32
N VAL A 444 -37.29 -1.29 26.68
CA VAL A 444 -36.72 -2.52 27.20
C VAL A 444 -35.30 -2.70 26.67
N VAL A 445 -34.44 -3.22 27.54
CA VAL A 445 -33.19 -3.89 27.17
C VAL A 445 -33.46 -5.38 27.26
N HIS A 446 -33.20 -6.11 26.18
CA HIS A 446 -33.48 -7.53 26.13
C HIS A 446 -32.39 -8.32 26.84
N ALA A 447 -32.76 -9.50 27.34
CA ALA A 447 -31.80 -10.48 27.80
C ALA A 447 -30.73 -10.70 26.73
N TRP A 448 -29.46 -10.73 27.16
CA TRP A 448 -28.26 -10.97 26.37
C TRP A 448 -27.82 -9.83 25.47
N ASP A 449 -28.47 -8.68 25.52
CA ASP A 449 -27.95 -7.46 24.91
C ASP A 449 -26.60 -7.07 25.55
N ILE A 450 -25.64 -6.76 24.69
CA ILE A 450 -24.37 -6.16 25.08
C ILE A 450 -24.56 -4.65 24.99
N CYS A 451 -24.40 -3.96 26.11
CA CYS A 451 -24.59 -2.51 26.15
C CYS A 451 -23.35 -1.78 26.65
N ILE A 452 -23.18 -0.55 26.15
CA ILE A 452 -22.12 0.36 26.54
C ILE A 452 -22.73 1.68 27.00
N SER A 453 -22.25 2.24 28.11
CA SER A 453 -22.65 3.57 28.55
C SER A 453 -22.03 4.67 27.66
N ASN A 454 -22.85 5.62 27.23
CA ASN A 454 -22.47 6.69 26.31
C ASN A 454 -22.24 8.04 27.04
N MET A 455 -21.92 9.08 26.29
CA MET A 455 -21.57 10.41 26.82
C MET A 455 -22.70 11.16 27.55
N ALA A 456 -23.93 10.65 27.56
CA ALA A 456 -25.04 11.22 28.33
C ALA A 456 -24.99 10.85 29.83
N CYS A 457 -24.01 10.06 30.28
CA CYS A 457 -23.74 9.81 31.70
C CYS A 457 -22.29 10.12 32.12
N LYS A 458 -22.00 10.00 33.42
CA LYS A 458 -20.66 10.25 33.99
C LYS A 458 -19.71 9.07 33.77
N HIS A 459 -20.23 7.84 33.72
CA HIS A 459 -19.44 6.61 33.68
C HIS A 459 -19.38 6.05 32.26
N ILE A 460 -18.86 6.85 31.32
CA ILE A 460 -18.80 6.53 29.89
C ILE A 460 -17.88 5.32 29.63
N GLY A 461 -18.32 4.40 28.77
CA GLY A 461 -17.56 3.24 28.29
C GLY A 461 -17.68 1.98 29.13
N ASN A 462 -18.47 1.97 30.20
CA ASN A 462 -18.76 0.76 30.95
C ASN A 462 -19.53 -0.19 30.05
N ILE A 463 -19.12 -1.45 30.03
CA ILE A 463 -19.83 -2.52 29.30
C ILE A 463 -20.64 -3.31 30.31
N GLY A 464 -21.87 -3.64 29.95
CA GLY A 464 -22.70 -4.55 30.72
C GLY A 464 -23.45 -5.53 29.84
N ILE A 465 -23.69 -6.72 30.37
CA ILE A 465 -24.56 -7.74 29.80
C ILE A 465 -25.57 -8.14 30.88
N ARG A 466 -26.85 -8.19 30.54
CA ARG A 466 -27.91 -8.68 31.44
C ARG A 466 -28.49 -9.99 30.90
N PHE A 467 -28.90 -10.91 31.77
CA PHE A 467 -29.42 -12.22 31.34
C PHE A 467 -30.95 -12.30 31.30
N VAL A 468 -31.63 -11.22 31.67
CA VAL A 468 -33.10 -11.08 31.70
C VAL A 468 -33.51 -9.70 31.16
N ASP A 469 -34.72 -9.60 30.62
CA ASP A 469 -35.26 -8.33 30.16
C ASP A 469 -35.38 -7.30 31.29
N ASN A 470 -35.09 -6.03 31.01
CA ASN A 470 -35.27 -4.94 31.97
C ASN A 470 -35.90 -3.70 31.32
N LYS A 471 -36.89 -3.11 32.01
CA LYS A 471 -37.67 -1.96 31.53
C LYS A 471 -37.34 -0.63 32.23
N GLU A 472 -36.37 -0.63 33.14
CA GLU A 472 -36.05 0.53 33.97
C GLU A 472 -34.70 1.17 33.59
N PHE A 473 -33.66 0.35 33.37
CA PHE A 473 -32.29 0.83 33.09
C PHE A 473 -31.43 -0.22 32.37
N GLY A 474 -30.33 0.22 31.75
CA GLY A 474 -29.36 -0.63 31.06
C GLY A 474 -28.54 -1.51 32.01
N PRO A 475 -27.77 -2.49 31.51
CA PRO A 475 -26.94 -3.37 32.35
C PRO A 475 -25.78 -2.62 33.04
N THR A 476 -25.50 -1.39 32.61
CA THR A 476 -24.50 -0.49 33.22
C THR A 476 -25.06 0.34 34.37
N GLY A 477 -26.35 0.16 34.73
CA GLY A 477 -27.03 0.96 35.75
C GLY A 477 -27.51 2.33 35.27
N GLU A 478 -27.24 2.68 34.03
CA GLU A 478 -27.57 3.98 33.43
C GLU A 478 -28.96 3.98 32.77
N ALA A 479 -29.57 5.17 32.65
CA ALA A 479 -30.83 5.33 31.96
C ALA A 479 -30.72 4.92 30.47
N PHE A 480 -31.85 4.60 29.84
CA PHE A 480 -31.88 4.17 28.44
C PHE A 480 -31.23 5.17 27.47
N GLY A 481 -31.47 6.48 27.64
CA GLY A 481 -30.82 7.50 26.80
C GLY A 481 -29.29 7.53 26.91
N SER A 482 -28.74 6.97 28.00
CA SER A 482 -27.31 6.90 28.28
C SER A 482 -26.70 5.52 27.99
N THR A 483 -27.45 4.63 27.37
CA THR A 483 -27.06 3.24 27.07
C THR A 483 -27.13 2.99 25.58
N ASN A 484 -26.03 2.54 24.97
CA ASN A 484 -26.01 2.09 23.57
C ASN A 484 -26.08 0.56 23.54
N ILE A 485 -27.00 0.00 22.74
CA ILE A 485 -26.99 -1.44 22.45
C ILE A 485 -26.02 -1.66 21.29
N ILE A 486 -24.99 -2.47 21.51
CA ILE A 486 -23.91 -2.69 20.52
C ILE A 486 -23.95 -4.07 19.87
N GLY A 487 -24.75 -4.98 20.41
CA GLY A 487 -24.77 -6.36 19.98
C GLY A 487 -25.53 -7.24 20.95
N LYS A 488 -25.40 -8.54 20.77
CA LYS A 488 -25.97 -9.55 21.67
C LYS A 488 -25.05 -10.77 21.77
N VAL A 489 -25.18 -11.50 22.87
CA VAL A 489 -24.58 -12.83 23.01
C VAL A 489 -25.42 -13.85 22.25
N VAL A 490 -24.78 -14.72 21.47
CA VAL A 490 -25.46 -15.75 20.66
C VAL A 490 -25.17 -17.18 21.12
N SER A 491 -24.07 -17.40 21.83
CA SER A 491 -23.73 -18.68 22.46
C SER A 491 -22.89 -18.48 23.74
N GLY A 492 -22.69 -19.53 24.53
CA GLY A 492 -21.93 -19.44 25.79
C GLY A 492 -22.71 -18.87 26.98
N PHE A 493 -24.05 -18.89 26.92
CA PHE A 493 -24.94 -18.31 27.94
C PHE A 493 -24.71 -18.83 29.36
N ASP A 494 -24.57 -20.14 29.52
CA ASP A 494 -24.40 -20.75 30.85
C ASP A 494 -23.03 -20.40 31.46
N ASN A 495 -22.02 -20.17 30.61
CA ASN A 495 -20.68 -19.80 31.04
C ASN A 495 -20.65 -18.36 31.55
N LEU A 496 -21.36 -17.46 30.86
CA LEU A 496 -21.55 -16.09 31.34
C LEU A 496 -22.15 -16.03 32.75
N LYS A 497 -23.13 -16.88 33.06
CA LYS A 497 -23.73 -16.93 34.40
C LYS A 497 -22.77 -17.46 35.49
N ALA A 498 -21.75 -18.22 35.09
CA ALA A 498 -20.80 -18.84 36.01
C ALA A 498 -19.66 -17.90 36.43
N PHE A 499 -19.31 -16.92 35.58
CA PHE A 499 -18.20 -16.00 35.83
C PHE A 499 -18.37 -15.15 37.10
N LYS A 500 -17.23 -14.80 37.68
CA LYS A 500 -17.06 -14.00 38.88
C LYS A 500 -16.19 -12.79 38.58
N GLU A 501 -16.20 -11.85 39.52
CA GLU A 501 -15.28 -10.71 39.49
C GLU A 501 -13.83 -11.18 39.34
N GLY A 502 -13.11 -10.58 38.38
CA GLY A 502 -11.73 -10.89 38.06
C GLY A 502 -11.52 -11.93 36.96
N ASP A 503 -12.53 -12.71 36.59
CA ASP A 503 -12.44 -13.70 35.52
C ASP A 503 -12.27 -13.04 34.14
N THR A 504 -11.67 -13.77 33.20
CA THR A 504 -11.52 -13.35 31.81
C THR A 504 -12.54 -14.09 30.95
N VAL A 505 -13.36 -13.34 30.24
CA VAL A 505 -14.29 -13.85 29.23
C VAL A 505 -13.62 -13.74 27.87
N TYR A 506 -13.56 -14.86 27.15
CA TYR A 506 -13.07 -14.93 25.78
C TYR A 506 -14.26 -14.80 24.82
N VAL A 507 -14.21 -13.78 23.95
CA VAL A 507 -15.29 -13.48 23.01
C VAL A 507 -14.82 -13.61 21.57
N LYS A 508 -15.72 -14.04 20.68
CA LYS A 508 -15.49 -14.03 19.23
C LYS A 508 -16.72 -13.53 18.50
N GLU A 509 -16.47 -12.73 17.48
CA GLU A 509 -17.52 -12.26 16.59
C GLU A 509 -17.92 -13.36 15.61
N LYS A 510 -19.24 -13.54 15.43
CA LYS A 510 -19.83 -14.57 14.58
C LYS A 510 -19.71 -14.27 13.09
#